data_AF-A0AA88KH26-F1
#
_entry.id   AF-A0AA88KH26-F1
#
_cell.length_a   1.000
_cell.length_b   1.000
_cell.length_c   1.000
_cell.angle_alpha   90.00
_cell.angle_beta   90.00
_cell.angle_gamma   90.00
#
_symmetry.space_group_name_H-M   'P 1'
#
loop_
_entity.id
_entity.type
_entity.pdbx_description
1 polymer ?
#
loop_
_entity_poly.entity_id
_entity_poly.type
_entity_poly.pdbx_seq_one_letter_code
_entity_poly.pdbx_strand_id
1 'polypeptide(L)'
;MKSIDREQAIQFDLTNSFYNLGMKLSLVKDFAHALESFQEAIDLQPNDLQIHGKIVQLYEKIGQKDQRDEKVKEIYTKYKNKEFSEDLKRFCRDQFEISSSPEAEGKNIHVFVYEHFELIGNNAVKFVFQCTDSSQQQVLLRISLGSYAITNSFMKELHQYADDRRVYHLDGYYPGNLHKTFGFYEGTEEGPSLSYDELKEKVIGILDGSNGTVMSSSTGPNKYI
;
A
#
# COMPACT_ATOMS: atom_id res chain seq x y z
N MET A 1 3.09 31.61 5.00
CA MET A 1 3.07 30.69 6.16
C MET A 1 1.88 31.07 7.00
N LYS A 2 0.83 30.23 7.11
CA LYS A 2 -0.26 30.51 8.07
C LYS A 2 0.35 30.44 9.46
N SER A 3 0.24 31.51 10.25
CA SER A 3 0.60 31.47 11.67
C SER A 3 -0.42 30.60 12.39
N ILE A 4 0.02 29.47 12.95
CA ILE A 4 -0.80 28.72 13.89
C ILE A 4 -0.87 29.49 15.21
N ASP A 5 -2.01 29.47 15.87
CA ASP A 5 -2.14 30.05 17.20
C ASP A 5 -1.58 29.09 18.29
N ARG A 6 -1.57 29.57 19.54
CA ARG A 6 -1.06 28.78 20.67
C ARG A 6 -1.85 27.50 20.92
N GLU A 7 -3.17 27.53 20.72
CA GLU A 7 -4.04 26.38 20.96
C GLU A 7 -3.78 25.29 19.90
N GLN A 8 -3.70 25.69 18.63
CA GLN A 8 -3.33 24.82 17.52
C GLN A 8 -1.94 24.21 17.70
N ALA A 9 -0.97 25.00 18.18
CA ALA A 9 0.37 24.48 18.48
C ALA A 9 0.33 23.40 19.58
N ILE A 10 -0.44 23.62 20.66
CA ILE A 10 -0.61 22.64 21.74
C ILE A 10 -1.28 21.37 21.21
N GLN A 11 -2.34 21.49 20.41
CA GLN A 11 -3.02 20.35 19.80
C GLN A 11 -2.07 19.55 18.90
N PHE A 12 -1.24 20.23 18.10
CA PHE A 12 -0.24 19.59 17.25
C PHE A 12 0.80 18.81 18.05
N ASP A 13 1.32 19.40 19.12
CA ASP A 13 2.29 18.74 20.00
C ASP A 13 1.69 17.53 20.73
N LEU A 14 0.45 17.65 21.20
CA LEU A 14 -0.29 16.53 21.82
C LEU A 14 -0.54 15.41 20.80
N THR A 15 -0.98 15.74 19.59
CA THR A 15 -1.20 14.78 18.50
C THR A 15 0.07 13.99 18.23
N ASN A 16 1.20 14.68 18.07
CA ASN A 16 2.51 14.03 17.85
C ASN A 16 2.94 13.16 19.03
N SER A 17 2.64 13.59 20.25
CA SER A 17 2.97 12.85 21.47
C SER A 17 2.20 11.53 21.53
N PHE A 18 0.88 11.57 21.30
CA PHE A 18 0.04 10.38 21.25
C PHE A 18 0.41 9.47 20.07
N TYR A 19 0.69 10.03 18.90
CA TYR A 19 1.18 9.28 17.75
C TYR A 19 2.49 8.53 18.08
N ASN A 20 3.46 9.22 18.68
CA ASN A 20 4.75 8.63 19.06
C ASN A 20 4.59 7.57 20.16
N LEU A 21 3.66 7.77 21.10
CA LEU A 21 3.32 6.78 22.12
C LEU A 21 2.72 5.52 21.47
N GLY A 22 1.73 5.67 20.58
CA GLY A 22 1.13 4.56 19.84
C GLY A 22 2.15 3.77 19.01
N MET A 23 3.11 4.47 18.39
CA MET A 23 4.23 3.84 17.69
C MET A 23 5.12 3.02 18.63
N LYS A 24 5.50 3.56 19.80
CA LYS A 24 6.31 2.83 20.80
C LYS A 24 5.57 1.60 21.35
N LEU A 25 4.29 1.75 21.66
CA LEU A 25 3.44 0.65 22.14
C LEU A 25 3.29 -0.45 21.09
N SER A 26 3.14 -0.08 19.82
CA SER A 26 3.11 -1.02 18.69
C SER A 26 4.41 -1.83 18.58
N LEU A 27 5.58 -1.22 18.84
CA LEU A 27 6.88 -1.90 18.80
C LEU A 27 7.01 -2.96 19.91
N VAL A 28 6.47 -2.68 21.10
CA VAL A 28 6.44 -3.65 22.21
C VAL A 28 5.23 -4.59 22.14
N LYS A 29 4.46 -4.54 21.04
CA LYS A 29 3.26 -5.35 20.77
C LYS A 29 2.11 -5.14 21.75
N ASP A 30 2.09 -4.00 22.44
CA ASP A 30 0.95 -3.57 23.24
C ASP A 30 -0.08 -2.89 22.34
N PHE A 31 -0.76 -3.70 21.53
CA PHE A 31 -1.64 -3.21 20.48
C PHE A 31 -2.91 -2.54 21.02
N ALA A 32 -3.36 -2.90 22.23
CA ALA A 32 -4.53 -2.29 22.85
C ALA A 32 -4.26 -0.82 23.18
N HIS A 33 -3.21 -0.54 23.97
CA HIS A 33 -2.87 0.84 24.31
C HIS A 33 -2.32 1.62 23.11
N ALA A 34 -1.72 0.93 22.12
CA ALA A 34 -1.34 1.58 20.87
C ALA A 34 -2.57 2.12 20.13
N LEU A 35 -3.66 1.36 20.09
CA LEU A 35 -4.91 1.76 19.44
C LEU A 35 -5.53 2.96 20.17
N GLU A 36 -5.59 2.91 21.50
CA GLU A 36 -6.04 4.04 22.34
C GLU A 36 -5.23 5.29 22.04
N SER A 37 -3.90 5.18 22.00
CA SER A 37 -3.01 6.32 21.70
C SER A 37 -3.26 6.89 20.31
N PHE A 38 -3.47 6.05 19.29
CA PHE A 38 -3.80 6.56 17.95
C PHE A 38 -5.22 7.15 17.90
N GLN A 39 -6.15 6.67 18.72
CA GLN A 39 -7.50 7.25 18.83
C GLN A 39 -7.47 8.63 19.51
N GLU A 40 -6.68 8.82 20.56
CA GLU A 40 -6.46 10.15 21.14
C GLU A 40 -5.81 11.11 20.12
N ALA A 41 -4.87 10.61 19.31
CA ALA A 41 -4.24 11.41 18.27
C ALA A 41 -5.22 11.81 17.14
N ILE A 42 -6.10 10.89 16.71
CA ILE A 42 -7.08 11.18 15.65
C ILE A 42 -8.19 12.11 16.14
N ASP A 43 -8.55 12.07 17.42
CA ASP A 43 -9.57 12.97 17.99
C ASP A 43 -9.08 14.43 18.00
N LEU A 44 -7.76 14.63 18.16
CA LEU A 44 -7.12 15.95 18.06
C LEU A 44 -6.93 16.41 16.60
N GLN A 45 -6.63 15.48 15.69
CA GLN A 45 -6.47 15.75 14.26
C GLN A 45 -7.24 14.74 13.40
N PRO A 46 -8.57 14.94 13.22
CA PRO A 46 -9.45 13.96 12.57
C PRO A 46 -9.16 13.73 11.08
N ASN A 47 -8.35 14.62 10.50
CA ASN A 47 -8.00 14.61 9.08
C ASN A 47 -6.53 14.29 8.83
N ASP A 48 -5.81 13.78 9.84
CA ASP A 48 -4.45 13.25 9.61
C ASP A 48 -4.51 11.83 9.06
N LEU A 49 -4.33 11.71 7.73
CA LEU A 49 -4.34 10.44 7.02
C LEU A 49 -3.29 9.44 7.52
N GLN A 50 -2.18 9.92 8.07
CA GLN A 50 -1.13 9.05 8.61
C GLN A 50 -1.63 8.32 9.85
N ILE A 51 -2.38 8.98 10.72
CA ILE A 51 -2.98 8.38 11.92
C ILE A 51 -4.03 7.34 11.53
N HIS A 52 -4.91 7.69 10.58
CA HIS A 52 -5.88 6.73 10.01
C HIS A 52 -5.19 5.47 9.49
N GLY A 53 -4.10 5.62 8.72
CA GLY A 53 -3.32 4.50 8.22
C GLY A 53 -2.70 3.64 9.32
N LYS A 54 -2.29 4.23 10.46
CA LYS A 54 -1.79 3.47 11.62
C LYS A 54 -2.85 2.64 12.30
N ILE A 55 -4.07 3.13 12.39
CA ILE A 55 -5.20 2.36 12.93
C ILE A 55 -5.52 1.17 12.01
N VAL A 56 -5.52 1.37 10.68
CA VAL A 56 -5.69 0.27 9.70
C VAL A 56 -4.61 -0.80 9.88
N GLN A 57 -3.33 -0.39 9.95
CA GLN A 57 -2.19 -1.29 10.16
C GLN A 57 -2.29 -2.06 11.48
N LEU A 58 -2.86 -1.44 12.51
CA LEU A 58 -3.00 -2.06 13.83
C LEU A 58 -4.11 -3.10 13.83
N TYR A 59 -5.27 -2.79 13.25
CA TYR A 59 -6.35 -3.77 13.06
C TYR A 59 -5.90 -4.96 12.21
N GLU A 60 -5.10 -4.72 11.17
CA GLU A 60 -4.47 -5.77 10.36
C GLU A 60 -3.57 -6.68 11.22
N LYS A 61 -2.70 -6.10 12.06
CA LYS A 61 -1.78 -6.85 12.94
C LYS A 61 -2.48 -7.73 13.98
N ILE A 62 -3.64 -7.30 14.49
CA ILE A 62 -4.40 -8.05 15.49
C ILE A 62 -5.50 -8.94 14.88
N GLY A 63 -5.60 -9.01 13.54
CA GLY A 63 -6.55 -9.85 12.84
C GLY A 63 -8.01 -9.36 12.88
N GLN A 64 -8.24 -8.10 13.25
CA GLN A 64 -9.57 -7.48 13.29
C GLN A 64 -9.96 -6.93 11.92
N LYS A 65 -10.26 -7.86 11.00
CA LYS A 65 -10.51 -7.55 9.58
C LYS A 65 -11.72 -6.65 9.34
N ASP A 66 -12.80 -6.85 10.09
CA ASP A 66 -14.03 -6.05 9.94
C ASP A 66 -13.77 -4.59 10.30
N GLN A 67 -13.15 -4.33 11.46
CA GLN A 67 -12.79 -2.97 11.90
C GLN A 67 -11.77 -2.30 10.96
N ARG A 68 -10.80 -3.07 10.46
CA ARG A 68 -9.86 -2.60 9.43
C ARG A 68 -10.61 -2.12 8.19
N ASP A 69 -11.52 -2.93 7.67
CA ASP A 69 -12.23 -2.63 6.42
C ASP A 69 -13.23 -1.48 6.60
N GLU A 70 -13.86 -1.37 7.76
CA GLU A 70 -14.64 -0.19 8.16
C GLU A 70 -13.76 1.07 8.19
N LYS A 71 -12.57 1.00 8.79
CA LYS A 71 -11.65 2.14 8.85
C LYS A 71 -11.16 2.54 7.47
N VAL A 72 -10.87 1.58 6.59
CA VAL A 72 -10.54 1.87 5.18
C VAL A 72 -11.71 2.57 4.48
N LYS A 73 -12.95 2.10 4.65
CA LYS A 73 -14.15 2.78 4.09
C LYS A 73 -14.30 4.21 4.60
N GLU A 74 -14.00 4.46 5.88
CA GLU A 74 -13.98 5.80 6.45
C GLU A 74 -12.95 6.69 5.74
N ILE A 75 -11.71 6.20 5.55
CA ILE A 75 -10.66 6.91 4.80
C ILE A 75 -11.16 7.26 3.39
N TYR A 76 -11.78 6.33 2.65
CA TYR A 76 -12.32 6.63 1.32
C TYR A 76 -13.45 7.67 1.35
N THR A 77 -14.31 7.63 2.37
CA THR A 77 -15.36 8.65 2.56
C THR A 77 -14.75 10.03 2.77
N LYS A 78 -13.79 10.14 3.69
CA LYS A 78 -13.06 11.39 3.97
C LYS A 78 -12.31 11.91 2.75
N TYR A 79 -11.67 11.02 1.98
CA TYR A 79 -11.02 11.36 0.72
C TYR A 79 -12.00 11.96 -0.29
N LYS A 80 -13.15 11.29 -0.52
CA LYS A 80 -14.20 11.79 -1.43
C LYS A 80 -14.78 13.13 -0.99
N ASN A 81 -14.86 13.36 0.31
CA ASN A 81 -15.30 14.62 0.91
C ASN A 81 -14.22 15.71 0.91
N LYS A 82 -13.00 15.43 0.40
CA LYS A 82 -11.85 16.34 0.41
C LYS A 82 -11.46 16.83 1.82
N GLU A 83 -11.60 15.94 2.81
CA GLU A 83 -11.23 16.23 4.20
C GLU A 83 -9.71 16.13 4.42
N PHE A 84 -9.02 15.35 3.57
CA PHE A 84 -7.56 15.26 3.56
C PHE A 84 -6.92 16.34 2.67
N SER A 85 -5.61 16.57 2.84
CA SER A 85 -4.85 17.45 1.95
C SER A 85 -4.97 16.99 0.49
N GLU A 86 -5.22 17.94 -0.42
CA GLU A 86 -5.46 17.70 -1.84
C GLU A 86 -4.29 17.00 -2.56
N ASP A 87 -3.08 17.09 -2.03
CA ASP A 87 -1.89 16.47 -2.60
C ASP A 87 -1.77 14.97 -2.26
N LEU A 88 -2.60 14.44 -1.36
CA LEU A 88 -2.54 13.06 -0.90
C LEU A 88 -3.26 12.12 -1.87
N LYS A 89 -2.47 11.35 -2.62
CA LYS A 89 -2.96 10.38 -3.62
C LYS A 89 -3.07 8.94 -3.11
N ARG A 90 -2.47 8.67 -1.93
CA ARG A 90 -2.32 7.33 -1.36
C ARG A 90 -2.11 7.40 0.14
N PHE A 91 -2.32 6.28 0.82
CA PHE A 91 -1.95 6.09 2.22
C PHE A 91 -1.18 4.78 2.41
N CYS A 92 -0.46 4.66 3.52
CA CYS A 92 0.20 3.40 3.88
C CYS A 92 -0.85 2.49 4.53
N ARG A 93 -1.30 1.48 3.78
CA ARG A 93 -2.34 0.53 4.18
C ARG A 93 -1.80 -0.50 5.18
N ASP A 94 -0.62 -1.05 4.92
CA ASP A 94 -0.06 -2.17 5.67
C ASP A 94 1.47 -2.13 5.70
N GLN A 95 2.07 -2.80 6.69
CA GLN A 95 3.51 -3.01 6.81
C GLN A 95 3.83 -4.37 7.43
N PHE A 96 4.75 -5.12 6.80
CA PHE A 96 5.21 -6.42 7.28
C PHE A 96 6.65 -6.70 6.88
N GLU A 97 7.25 -7.72 7.48
CA GLU A 97 8.63 -8.14 7.21
C GLU A 97 8.66 -9.52 6.55
N ILE A 98 9.65 -9.74 5.69
CA ILE A 98 9.98 -11.04 5.11
C ILE A 98 11.44 -11.35 5.47
N SER A 99 11.66 -12.45 6.18
CA SER A 99 12.98 -12.78 6.77
C SER A 99 14.02 -13.27 5.76
N SER A 100 13.63 -13.68 4.55
CA SER A 100 14.57 -14.05 3.49
C SER A 100 13.82 -14.05 2.18
N SER A 101 14.19 -13.16 1.26
CA SER A 101 13.51 -13.05 -0.03
C SER A 101 14.40 -13.46 -1.20
N PRO A 102 14.04 -14.48 -2.01
CA PRO A 102 14.77 -14.78 -3.25
C PRO A 102 14.77 -13.59 -4.23
N GLU A 103 13.70 -12.79 -4.23
CA GLU A 103 13.58 -11.59 -5.06
C GLU A 103 14.51 -10.45 -4.62
N ALA A 104 15.02 -10.51 -3.38
CA ALA A 104 15.99 -9.57 -2.82
C ALA A 104 17.33 -10.23 -2.48
N GLU A 105 17.75 -11.26 -3.23
CA GLU A 105 19.04 -11.95 -3.07
C GLU A 105 19.25 -12.53 -1.66
N GLY A 106 18.18 -13.04 -1.05
CA GLY A 106 18.19 -13.64 0.29
C GLY A 106 18.19 -12.64 1.44
N LYS A 107 18.07 -11.33 1.16
CA LYS A 107 18.00 -10.30 2.20
C LYS A 107 16.67 -10.35 2.97
N ASN A 108 16.72 -9.95 4.23
CA ASN A 108 15.53 -9.58 4.98
C ASN A 108 14.98 -8.28 4.41
N ILE A 109 13.67 -8.21 4.19
CA ILE A 109 13.03 -7.04 3.62
C ILE A 109 11.90 -6.55 4.51
N HIS A 110 11.77 -5.23 4.61
CA HIS A 110 10.61 -4.56 5.17
C HIS A 110 9.72 -4.10 4.03
N VAL A 111 8.42 -4.39 4.10
CA VAL A 111 7.46 -4.08 3.04
C VAL A 111 6.53 -3.00 3.52
N PHE A 112 6.49 -1.88 2.78
CA PHE A 112 5.44 -0.88 2.90
C PHE A 112 4.40 -1.10 1.81
N VAL A 113 3.15 -1.24 2.21
CA VAL A 113 2.03 -1.32 1.27
C VAL A 113 1.34 0.03 1.20
N TYR A 114 1.29 0.58 -0.01
CA TYR A 114 0.59 1.82 -0.28
C TYR A 114 -0.61 1.56 -1.18
N GLU A 115 -1.76 2.06 -0.76
CA GLU A 115 -2.99 2.02 -1.52
C GLU A 115 -3.29 3.40 -2.08
N HIS A 116 -3.52 3.45 -3.39
CA HIS A 116 -3.86 4.68 -4.10
C HIS A 116 -5.38 4.81 -4.18
N PHE A 117 -5.87 6.01 -3.91
CA PHE A 117 -7.30 6.30 -3.95
C PHE A 117 -7.85 6.23 -5.37
N GLU A 118 -7.07 6.72 -6.33
CA GLU A 118 -7.49 6.87 -7.72
C GLU A 118 -6.51 6.21 -8.68
N LEU A 119 -7.05 5.73 -9.81
CA LEU A 119 -6.30 5.16 -10.92
C LEU A 119 -5.98 6.24 -11.96
N ILE A 120 -4.98 7.07 -11.65
CA ILE A 120 -4.64 8.24 -12.47
C ILE A 120 -3.49 7.93 -13.44
N GLY A 121 -3.66 8.36 -14.69
CA GLY A 121 -2.62 8.35 -15.72
C GLY A 121 -2.43 7.01 -16.43
N ASN A 122 -1.49 6.98 -17.38
CA ASN A 122 -1.28 5.81 -18.24
C ASN A 122 -0.74 4.58 -17.48
N ASN A 123 -0.04 4.82 -16.37
CA ASN A 123 0.56 3.80 -15.51
C ASN A 123 -0.13 3.78 -14.13
N ALA A 124 -1.47 3.80 -14.13
CA ALA A 124 -2.26 3.82 -12.91
C ALA A 124 -1.97 2.59 -12.04
N VAL A 125 -1.75 2.81 -10.75
CA VAL A 125 -1.48 1.77 -9.75
C VAL A 125 -2.54 1.80 -8.65
N LYS A 126 -3.04 0.63 -8.26
CA LYS A 126 -3.93 0.50 -7.10
C LYS A 126 -3.13 0.26 -5.82
N PHE A 127 -2.23 -0.73 -5.86
CA PHE A 127 -1.40 -1.12 -4.73
C PHE A 127 0.07 -1.10 -5.11
N VAL A 128 0.93 -0.63 -4.20
CA VAL A 128 2.39 -0.68 -4.33
C VAL A 128 2.98 -1.25 -3.05
N PHE A 129 3.68 -2.36 -3.18
CA PHE A 129 4.50 -3.02 -2.18
C PHE A 129 5.95 -2.55 -2.38
N GLN A 130 6.34 -1.51 -1.64
CA GLN A 130 7.71 -1.01 -1.64
C GLN A 130 8.54 -1.84 -0.67
N CYS A 131 9.46 -2.64 -1.19
CA CYS A 131 10.33 -3.49 -0.39
C CYS A 131 11.65 -2.77 -0.15
N THR A 132 11.98 -2.55 1.11
CA THR A 132 13.23 -1.93 1.55
C THR A 132 14.12 -2.94 2.24
N ASP A 133 15.38 -2.59 2.42
CA ASP A 133 16.22 -3.26 3.40
C ASP A 133 15.66 -3.08 4.83
N SER A 134 16.20 -3.84 5.79
CA SER A 134 15.73 -3.79 7.17
C SER A 134 15.94 -2.43 7.85
N SER A 135 16.90 -1.62 7.37
CA SER A 135 17.08 -0.24 7.86
C SER A 135 16.05 0.76 7.29
N GLN A 136 15.26 0.32 6.30
CA GLN A 136 14.26 1.12 5.57
C GLN A 136 14.86 2.31 4.80
N GLN A 137 16.16 2.29 4.52
CA GLN A 137 16.88 3.37 3.83
C GLN A 137 17.05 3.11 2.33
N GLN A 138 17.08 1.84 1.92
CA GLN A 138 17.27 1.43 0.53
C GLN A 138 16.05 0.69 0.01
N VAL A 139 15.43 1.19 -1.07
CA VAL A 139 14.44 0.43 -1.83
C VAL A 139 15.17 -0.65 -2.63
N LEU A 140 14.84 -1.91 -2.38
CA LEU A 140 15.45 -3.07 -3.04
C LEU A 140 14.67 -3.47 -4.29
N LEU A 141 13.34 -3.45 -4.21
CA LEU A 141 12.43 -3.73 -5.32
C LEU A 141 11.04 -3.16 -5.02
N ARG A 142 10.17 -3.11 -6.02
CA ARG A 142 8.75 -2.79 -5.87
C ARG A 142 7.90 -3.84 -6.54
N ILE A 143 6.80 -4.24 -5.91
CA ILE A 143 5.72 -4.98 -6.58
C ILE A 143 4.50 -4.07 -6.62
N SER A 144 3.80 -4.01 -7.74
CA SER A 144 2.57 -3.22 -7.86
C SER A 144 1.45 -3.99 -8.52
N LEU A 145 0.23 -3.74 -8.08
CA LEU A 145 -0.98 -4.09 -8.83
C LEU A 145 -1.47 -2.83 -9.53
N GLY A 146 -1.25 -2.74 -10.84
CA GLY A 146 -1.60 -1.58 -11.67
C GLY A 146 -2.44 -1.94 -12.88
N SER A 147 -3.08 -0.96 -13.51
CA SER A 147 -3.92 -1.16 -14.68
C SER A 147 -3.62 -0.09 -15.72
N TYR A 148 -2.95 -0.48 -16.80
CA TYR A 148 -2.38 0.45 -17.77
C TYR A 148 -3.30 0.69 -18.95
N ALA A 149 -3.32 1.94 -19.43
CA ALA A 149 -4.19 2.34 -20.53
C ALA A 149 -3.97 1.48 -21.78
N ILE A 150 -2.70 1.21 -22.13
CA ILE A 150 -2.34 0.40 -23.31
C ILE A 150 -2.87 -1.02 -23.20
N THR A 151 -2.70 -1.68 -22.05
CA THR A 151 -3.18 -3.06 -21.89
C THR A 151 -4.69 -3.15 -21.89
N ASN A 152 -5.37 -2.17 -21.29
CA ASN A 152 -6.83 -2.09 -21.35
C ASN A 152 -7.33 -1.90 -22.79
N SER A 153 -6.70 -1.01 -23.57
CA SER A 153 -7.04 -0.82 -24.99
C SER A 153 -6.85 -2.10 -25.81
N PHE A 154 -5.71 -2.78 -25.66
CA PHE A 154 -5.42 -4.03 -26.36
C PHE A 154 -6.44 -5.14 -26.03
N MET A 155 -6.81 -5.29 -24.76
CA MET A 155 -7.77 -6.30 -24.33
C MET A 155 -9.20 -5.99 -24.78
N LYS A 156 -9.59 -4.70 -24.84
CA LYS A 156 -10.87 -4.27 -25.42
C LYS A 156 -10.99 -4.68 -26.89
N GLU A 157 -9.91 -4.49 -27.67
CA GLU A 157 -9.88 -4.85 -29.10
C GLU A 157 -9.97 -6.37 -29.33
N LEU A 158 -9.29 -7.18 -28.52
CA LEU A 158 -9.25 -8.64 -28.69
C LEU A 158 -10.55 -9.35 -28.27
N HIS A 159 -11.24 -8.85 -27.25
CA HIS A 159 -12.26 -9.63 -26.54
C HIS A 159 -13.66 -9.00 -26.52
N GLN A 160 -13.87 -7.85 -27.16
CA GLN A 160 -15.18 -7.16 -27.23
C GLN A 160 -15.80 -6.95 -25.82
N TYR A 161 -14.99 -6.48 -24.86
CA TYR A 161 -15.46 -6.25 -23.49
C TYR A 161 -16.41 -5.06 -23.36
N ALA A 162 -17.19 -5.06 -22.26
CA ALA A 162 -17.92 -3.88 -21.78
C ALA A 162 -16.97 -2.74 -21.39
N ASP A 163 -17.44 -1.49 -21.47
CA ASP A 163 -16.59 -0.29 -21.40
C ASP A 163 -15.84 -0.09 -20.06
N ASP A 164 -16.38 -0.61 -18.96
CA ASP A 164 -15.88 -0.40 -17.59
C ASP A 164 -14.85 -1.43 -17.13
N ARG A 165 -14.63 -2.51 -17.90
CA ARG A 165 -13.66 -3.55 -17.52
C ARG A 165 -12.23 -3.05 -17.63
N ARG A 166 -11.42 -3.44 -16.64
CA ARG A 166 -9.98 -3.21 -16.58
C ARG A 166 -9.23 -4.50 -16.32
N VAL A 167 -8.03 -4.59 -16.88
CA VAL A 167 -7.05 -5.62 -16.55
C VAL A 167 -6.00 -5.02 -15.63
N TYR A 168 -5.71 -5.74 -14.55
CA TYR A 168 -4.71 -5.41 -13.56
C TYR A 168 -3.52 -6.36 -13.67
N HIS A 169 -2.32 -5.80 -13.66
CA HIS A 169 -1.05 -6.51 -13.77
C HIS A 169 -0.37 -6.51 -12.42
N LEU A 170 0.05 -7.68 -11.96
CA LEU A 170 0.92 -7.80 -10.80
C LEU A 170 2.36 -7.82 -11.30
N ASP A 171 3.02 -6.68 -11.17
CA ASP A 171 4.34 -6.44 -11.74
C ASP A 171 5.39 -6.19 -10.66
N GLY A 172 6.59 -6.78 -10.83
CA GLY A 172 7.80 -6.53 -10.05
C GLY A 172 8.80 -5.66 -10.81
N TYR A 173 9.37 -4.69 -10.12
CA TYR A 173 10.34 -3.71 -10.61
C TYR A 173 11.61 -3.79 -9.78
N TYR A 174 12.74 -4.00 -10.45
CA TYR A 174 14.03 -4.30 -9.85
C TYR A 174 15.11 -3.32 -10.32
N PRO A 175 16.24 -3.22 -9.60
CA PRO A 175 17.39 -2.45 -10.04
C PRO A 175 17.85 -2.88 -11.45
N GLY A 176 18.34 -1.91 -12.24
CA GLY A 176 18.78 -2.17 -13.61
C GLY A 176 17.64 -2.28 -14.64
N ASN A 177 16.47 -1.70 -14.36
CA ASN A 177 15.30 -1.71 -15.24
C ASN A 177 14.80 -3.13 -15.58
N LEU A 178 15.01 -4.09 -14.68
CA LEU A 178 14.42 -5.40 -14.80
C LEU A 178 12.96 -5.32 -14.33
N HIS A 179 12.08 -5.88 -15.16
CA HIS A 179 10.65 -5.96 -14.93
C HIS A 179 10.18 -7.40 -15.03
N LYS A 180 9.29 -7.82 -14.13
CA LYS A 180 8.66 -9.15 -14.12
C LYS A 180 7.15 -9.00 -14.00
N THR A 181 6.36 -9.70 -14.82
CA THR A 181 4.90 -9.77 -14.64
C THR A 181 4.53 -11.13 -14.07
N PHE A 182 3.87 -11.15 -12.90
CA PHE A 182 3.50 -12.35 -12.14
C PHE A 182 2.06 -12.80 -12.37
N GLY A 183 1.21 -11.95 -12.94
CA GLY A 183 -0.18 -12.33 -13.21
C GLY A 183 -1.04 -11.18 -13.70
N PHE A 184 -2.19 -11.55 -14.26
CA PHE A 184 -3.23 -10.67 -14.75
C PHE A 184 -4.52 -10.96 -13.98
N TYR A 185 -5.24 -9.90 -13.60
CA TYR A 185 -6.47 -9.97 -12.83
C TYR A 185 -7.53 -9.07 -13.46
N GLU A 186 -8.78 -9.51 -13.43
CA GLU A 186 -9.90 -8.70 -13.88
C GLU A 186 -10.31 -7.67 -12.82
N GLY A 187 -11.03 -6.65 -13.25
CA GLY A 187 -11.65 -5.64 -12.39
C GLY A 187 -12.37 -4.58 -13.20
N THR A 188 -12.67 -3.46 -12.54
CA THR A 188 -13.33 -2.30 -13.13
C THR A 188 -12.53 -1.03 -12.84
N GLU A 189 -13.04 0.14 -13.24
CA GLU A 189 -12.51 1.44 -12.83
C GLU A 189 -12.50 1.68 -11.31
N GLU A 190 -13.38 1.00 -10.57
CA GLU A 190 -13.44 1.11 -9.11
C GLU A 190 -12.31 0.33 -8.41
N GLY A 191 -11.80 -0.73 -9.07
CA GLY A 191 -10.70 -1.53 -8.52
C GLY A 191 -10.59 -2.94 -9.13
N PRO A 192 -9.57 -3.69 -8.72
CA PRO A 192 -9.43 -5.10 -9.06
C PRO A 192 -10.55 -5.94 -8.40
N SER A 193 -10.98 -7.01 -9.05
CA SER A 193 -11.85 -8.01 -8.43
C SER A 193 -11.14 -8.83 -7.35
N LEU A 194 -9.81 -8.84 -7.38
CA LEU A 194 -8.95 -9.43 -6.36
C LEU A 194 -8.99 -8.58 -5.08
N SER A 195 -9.32 -9.19 -3.94
CA SER A 195 -9.28 -8.50 -2.65
C SER A 195 -7.84 -8.19 -2.23
N TYR A 196 -7.69 -7.24 -1.30
CA TYR A 196 -6.37 -6.92 -0.75
C TYR A 196 -5.73 -8.12 -0.04
N ASP A 197 -6.51 -8.90 0.72
CA ASP A 197 -5.99 -10.03 1.48
C ASP A 197 -5.43 -11.12 0.53
N GLU A 198 -6.17 -11.45 -0.53
CA GLU A 198 -5.70 -12.39 -1.56
C GLU A 198 -4.47 -11.85 -2.31
N LEU A 199 -4.43 -10.55 -2.60
CA LEU A 199 -3.27 -9.90 -3.20
C LEU A 199 -2.04 -10.00 -2.28
N LYS A 200 -2.22 -9.72 -0.98
CA LYS A 200 -1.15 -9.78 0.01
C LYS A 200 -0.57 -11.19 0.12
N GLU A 201 -1.42 -12.22 0.19
CA GLU A 201 -0.96 -13.62 0.21
C GLU A 201 -0.14 -13.97 -1.04
N LYS A 202 -0.58 -13.54 -2.23
CA LYS A 202 0.17 -13.76 -3.48
C LYS A 202 1.52 -13.06 -3.47
N VAL A 203 1.57 -11.81 -3.02
CA VAL A 203 2.82 -11.04 -2.93
C VAL A 203 3.76 -11.62 -1.90
N ILE A 204 3.27 -12.06 -0.74
CA ILE A 204 4.08 -12.77 0.25
C ILE A 204 4.68 -14.02 -0.39
N GLY A 205 3.89 -14.83 -1.09
CA GLY A 205 4.39 -16.04 -1.75
C GLY A 205 5.43 -15.80 -2.84
N ILE A 206 5.36 -14.66 -3.55
CA ILE A 206 6.41 -14.20 -4.47
C ILE A 206 7.67 -13.82 -3.68
N LEU A 207 7.50 -13.05 -2.61
CA LEU A 207 8.60 -12.47 -1.85
C LEU A 207 9.33 -13.49 -0.98
N ASP A 208 8.67 -14.50 -0.41
CA ASP A 208 9.30 -15.54 0.43
C ASP A 208 9.62 -16.83 -0.35
N GLY A 209 9.14 -16.95 -1.58
CA GLY A 209 9.35 -18.12 -2.44
C GLY A 209 8.47 -19.32 -2.13
N SER A 210 7.48 -19.21 -1.23
CA SER A 210 6.56 -20.28 -0.86
C SER A 210 5.59 -20.65 -1.99
N ASN A 211 5.27 -19.70 -2.89
CA ASN A 211 4.59 -20.00 -4.13
C ASN A 211 5.61 -20.49 -5.17
N GLY A 212 5.90 -21.80 -5.12
CA GLY A 212 6.80 -22.46 -6.07
C GLY A 212 6.48 -22.10 -7.52
N THR A 213 7.47 -21.55 -8.23
CA THR A 213 7.42 -21.17 -9.65
C THR A 213 6.23 -20.29 -10.01
N VAL A 214 6.10 -19.10 -9.41
CA VAL A 214 5.27 -18.08 -10.03
C VAL A 214 5.83 -17.83 -11.43
N MET A 215 5.10 -18.28 -12.46
CA MET A 215 5.50 -18.07 -13.84
C MET A 215 5.51 -16.57 -14.10
N SER A 216 6.69 -15.99 -14.17
CA SER A 216 6.86 -14.58 -14.51
C SER A 216 7.47 -14.44 -15.90
N SER A 217 6.91 -13.57 -16.73
CA SER A 217 7.60 -13.09 -17.92
C SER A 217 8.52 -11.94 -17.52
N SER A 218 9.76 -11.93 -18.03
CA SER A 218 10.77 -10.91 -17.68
C SER A 218 11.15 -10.08 -18.90
N THR A 219 11.29 -8.77 -18.71
CA THR A 219 11.84 -7.84 -19.71
C THR A 219 12.91 -6.98 -19.05
N GLY A 220 14.03 -6.74 -19.74
CA GLY A 220 15.16 -5.95 -19.24
C GLY A 220 16.20 -5.71 -20.33
N PRO A 221 17.13 -4.76 -20.14
CA PRO A 221 18.17 -4.49 -21.13
C PRO A 221 18.99 -5.77 -21.39
N ASN A 222 19.15 -6.10 -22.67
CA ASN A 222 19.87 -7.27 -23.11
C ASN A 222 21.33 -7.14 -22.61
N LYS A 223 21.79 -8.02 -21.71
CA LYS A 223 23.19 -8.03 -21.24
C LYS A 223 24.20 -8.46 -22.32
N TYR A 224 23.75 -8.57 -23.57
CA TYR A 224 24.53 -8.96 -24.74
C TYR A 224 24.34 -7.95 -25.88
N ILE A 225 24.68 -6.68 -25.65
CA ILE A 225 25.18 -5.73 -26.67
C ILE A 225 26.19 -4.81 -25.99
#